data_AF-A0A396PIP7-F1
#
_entry.id   AF-A0A396PIP7-F1
#
_cell.length_a   1.000
_cell.length_b   1.000
_cell.length_c   1.000
_cell.angle_alpha   90.00
_cell.angle_beta   90.00
_cell.angle_gamma   90.00
#
_symmetry.space_group_name_H-M   'P 1'
#
loop_
_entity.id
_entity.type
_entity.pdbx_description
1 polymer ?
#
loop_
_entity_poly.entity_id
_entity_poly.type
_entity_poly.pdbx_seq_one_letter_code
_entity_poly.pdbx_strand_id
1 'polypeptide(L)'
;MNYALFVEYEGILLGNTQKFSQLSLTRLREKTTAKQILRFIFEELLEWTPEQVRDYLTPQIAEQLHLTRIVHQIDFPSECNPETDLFYLAAFVYPEQIRISKRKQVLFVYEKVLQGKLKKFPKNFFLSGDAEYNLEICLAYALNHFGNFHSVEELYGFFADKRKFCHFAKEHKLIEPIRNLYENPVELLHNTLPSEMQNDFFYEYYSYQYSLNSGT
;
A
#
# COMPACT_ATOMS: atom_id res chain seq x y z
N MET A 1 -28.34 -4.80 -17.90
CA MET A 1 -27.62 -3.68 -18.58
C MET A 1 -28.14 -2.38 -17.99
N ASN A 2 -27.29 -1.58 -17.34
CA ASN A 2 -27.68 -0.38 -16.58
C ASN A 2 -27.80 0.87 -17.49
N TYR A 3 -28.58 0.80 -18.57
CA TYR A 3 -28.66 1.86 -19.59
C TYR A 3 -28.99 3.24 -18.98
N ALA A 4 -29.93 3.28 -18.03
CA ALA A 4 -30.29 4.52 -17.33
C ALA A 4 -29.11 5.16 -16.58
N LEU A 5 -28.19 4.37 -16.02
CA LEU A 5 -27.02 4.87 -15.31
C LEU A 5 -26.00 5.48 -16.26
N PHE A 6 -25.81 4.90 -17.45
CA PHE A 6 -24.89 5.42 -18.46
C PHE A 6 -25.39 6.75 -19.02
N VAL A 7 -26.69 6.83 -19.38
CA VAL A 7 -27.31 8.08 -19.85
C VAL A 7 -27.23 9.17 -18.78
N GLU A 8 -27.47 8.83 -17.52
CA GLU A 8 -27.35 9.79 -16.42
C GLU A 8 -25.90 10.29 -16.26
N TYR A 9 -24.91 9.38 -16.37
CA TYR A 9 -23.50 9.75 -16.32
C TYR A 9 -23.07 10.63 -17.50
N GLU A 10 -23.47 10.32 -18.73
CA GLU A 10 -23.23 11.18 -19.90
C GLU A 10 -23.87 12.55 -19.71
N GLY A 11 -25.08 12.59 -19.15
CA GLY A 11 -25.73 13.83 -18.76
C GLY A 11 -24.90 14.65 -17.75
N ILE A 12 -24.20 13.99 -16.82
CA ILE A 12 -23.27 14.65 -15.89
C ILE A 12 -22.04 15.18 -16.62
N LEU A 13 -21.43 14.36 -17.48
CA LEU A 13 -20.24 14.72 -18.23
C LEU A 13 -20.47 15.91 -19.17
N LEU A 14 -21.65 15.99 -19.77
CA LEU A 14 -22.06 17.09 -20.66
C LEU A 14 -22.57 18.33 -19.90
N GLY A 15 -22.65 18.28 -18.57
CA GLY A 15 -23.17 19.38 -17.74
C GLY A 15 -24.69 19.55 -17.77
N ASN A 16 -25.42 18.63 -18.41
CA ASN A 16 -26.89 18.61 -18.45
C ASN A 16 -27.50 18.23 -17.09
N THR A 17 -26.77 17.46 -16.28
CA THR A 17 -27.18 17.00 -14.96
C THR A 17 -26.05 17.27 -13.96
N GLN A 18 -26.32 17.85 -12.80
CA GLN A 18 -25.23 18.21 -11.89
C GLN A 18 -24.67 17.03 -11.08
N LYS A 19 -25.52 16.03 -10.76
CA LYS A 19 -25.23 14.98 -9.77
C LYS A 19 -26.02 13.72 -10.08
N PHE A 20 -25.44 12.57 -9.73
CA PHE A 20 -26.17 11.30 -9.70
C PHE A 20 -27.37 11.36 -8.76
N SER A 21 -28.47 10.73 -9.18
CA SER A 21 -29.65 10.46 -8.37
C SER A 21 -29.32 9.52 -7.21
N GLN A 22 -30.15 9.56 -6.16
CA GLN A 22 -29.96 8.72 -4.98
C GLN A 22 -30.06 7.22 -5.29
N LEU A 23 -30.92 6.85 -6.24
CA LEU A 23 -31.04 5.47 -6.73
C LEU A 23 -29.75 5.01 -7.39
N SER A 24 -29.16 5.82 -8.27
CA SER A 24 -27.90 5.51 -8.93
C SER A 24 -26.73 5.45 -7.96
N LEU A 25 -26.65 6.37 -6.98
CA LEU A 25 -25.64 6.30 -5.92
C LEU A 25 -25.75 5.01 -5.10
N THR A 26 -26.98 4.56 -4.82
CA THR A 26 -27.20 3.30 -4.10
C THR A 26 -26.71 2.11 -4.94
N ARG A 27 -27.00 2.10 -6.25
CA ARG A 27 -26.52 1.06 -7.17
C ARG A 27 -25.01 1.08 -7.35
N LEU A 28 -24.37 2.25 -7.35
CA LEU A 28 -22.91 2.38 -7.47
C LEU A 28 -22.13 1.75 -6.30
N ARG A 29 -22.79 1.46 -5.17
CA ARG A 29 -22.18 0.69 -4.08
C ARG A 29 -22.03 -0.80 -4.41
N GLU A 30 -22.82 -1.30 -5.35
CA GLU A 30 -22.66 -2.66 -5.85
C GLU A 30 -21.41 -2.74 -6.72
N LYS A 31 -20.45 -3.59 -6.32
CA LYS A 31 -19.17 -3.73 -7.02
C LYS A 31 -19.33 -4.01 -8.52
N THR A 32 -20.32 -4.82 -8.89
CA THR A 32 -20.63 -5.13 -10.31
C THR A 32 -21.05 -3.90 -11.09
N THR A 33 -21.92 -3.06 -10.52
CA THR A 33 -22.39 -1.83 -11.15
C THR A 33 -21.28 -0.78 -11.26
N ALA A 34 -20.48 -0.59 -10.20
CA ALA A 34 -19.31 0.29 -10.23
C ALA A 34 -18.30 -0.13 -11.31
N LYS A 35 -18.04 -1.43 -11.46
CA LYS A 35 -17.19 -1.94 -12.53
C LYS A 35 -17.77 -1.65 -13.91
N GLN A 36 -19.08 -1.85 -14.11
CA GLN A 36 -19.72 -1.62 -15.41
C GLN A 36 -19.60 -0.16 -15.88
N ILE A 37 -19.88 0.80 -15.00
CA ILE A 37 -19.74 2.22 -15.37
C ILE A 37 -18.29 2.61 -15.62
N LEU A 38 -17.35 2.13 -14.81
CA LEU A 38 -15.93 2.42 -15.02
C LEU A 38 -15.41 1.80 -16.31
N ARG A 39 -15.83 0.56 -16.65
CA ARG A 39 -15.52 -0.05 -17.95
C ARG A 39 -16.04 0.77 -19.11
N PHE A 40 -17.29 1.20 -19.05
CA PHE A 40 -17.87 2.08 -20.07
C PHE A 40 -17.03 3.36 -20.25
N ILE A 41 -16.64 4.00 -19.15
CA ILE A 41 -15.83 5.22 -19.20
C ILE A 41 -14.45 4.94 -19.81
N PHE A 42 -13.78 3.89 -19.37
CA PHE A 42 -12.41 3.60 -19.81
C PHE A 42 -12.35 3.03 -21.21
N GLU A 43 -13.24 2.09 -21.57
CA GLU A 43 -13.22 1.40 -22.86
C GLU A 43 -13.95 2.20 -23.95
N GLU A 44 -15.11 2.78 -23.66
CA GLU A 44 -15.97 3.39 -24.70
C GLU A 44 -15.75 4.90 -24.84
N LEU A 45 -15.47 5.62 -23.74
CA LEU A 45 -15.26 7.08 -23.80
C LEU A 45 -13.79 7.47 -24.00
N LEU A 46 -12.88 6.76 -23.34
CA LEU A 46 -11.44 7.02 -23.45
C LEU A 46 -10.73 6.12 -24.47
N GLU A 47 -11.33 4.98 -24.83
CA GLU A 47 -10.70 3.95 -25.67
C GLU A 47 -9.38 3.42 -25.09
N TRP A 48 -9.30 3.33 -23.76
CA TRP A 48 -8.10 2.89 -23.05
C TRP A 48 -8.08 1.38 -22.79
N THR A 49 -6.89 0.79 -22.89
CA THR A 49 -6.62 -0.56 -22.38
C THR A 49 -6.49 -0.55 -20.85
N PRO A 50 -6.62 -1.71 -20.19
CA PRO A 50 -6.43 -1.81 -18.74
C PRO A 50 -5.07 -1.30 -18.24
N GLU A 51 -4.00 -1.47 -19.02
CA GLU A 51 -2.67 -0.94 -18.71
C GLU A 51 -2.64 0.58 -18.81
N GLN A 52 -3.29 1.17 -19.82
CA GLN A 52 -3.40 2.62 -19.94
C GLN A 52 -4.19 3.22 -18.78
N VAL A 53 -5.27 2.56 -18.33
CA VAL A 53 -5.99 2.97 -17.10
C VAL A 53 -5.06 2.95 -15.90
N ARG A 54 -4.22 1.91 -15.75
CA ARG A 54 -3.27 1.80 -14.63
C ARG A 54 -2.23 2.92 -14.65
N ASP A 55 -1.66 3.22 -15.81
CA ASP A 55 -0.45 4.04 -15.94
C ASP A 55 -0.76 5.52 -16.20
N TYR A 56 -1.88 5.83 -16.84
CA TYR A 56 -2.20 7.19 -17.31
C TYR A 56 -3.35 7.87 -16.57
N LEU A 57 -4.14 7.13 -15.78
CA LEU A 57 -5.22 7.75 -15.01
C LEU A 57 -4.67 8.62 -13.88
N THR A 58 -4.77 9.94 -14.05
CA THR A 58 -4.34 10.94 -13.07
C THR A 58 -5.53 11.55 -12.33
N PRO A 59 -5.33 12.18 -11.15
CA PRO A 59 -6.39 12.91 -10.45
C PRO A 59 -7.06 13.98 -11.32
N GLN A 60 -6.29 14.66 -12.17
CA GLN A 60 -6.81 15.67 -13.09
C GLN A 60 -7.75 15.06 -14.13
N ILE A 61 -7.37 13.92 -14.72
CA ILE A 61 -8.22 13.20 -15.68
C ILE A 61 -9.48 12.66 -14.99
N ALA A 62 -9.34 12.10 -13.78
CA ALA A 62 -10.48 11.61 -13.00
C ALA A 62 -11.46 12.73 -12.61
N GLU A 63 -10.97 13.93 -12.34
CA GLU A 63 -11.81 15.10 -12.08
C GLU A 63 -12.56 15.55 -13.34
N GLN A 64 -11.88 15.62 -14.49
CA GLN A 64 -12.51 15.93 -15.80
C GLN A 64 -13.59 14.91 -16.19
N LEU A 65 -13.41 13.66 -15.81
CA LEU A 65 -14.37 12.57 -16.00
C LEU A 65 -15.41 12.47 -14.87
N HIS A 66 -15.42 13.39 -13.91
CA HIS A 66 -16.33 13.38 -12.76
C HIS A 66 -16.34 12.03 -11.97
N LEU A 67 -15.21 11.32 -11.95
CA LEU A 67 -15.10 9.99 -11.33
C LEU A 67 -15.17 10.03 -9.81
N THR A 68 -14.88 11.18 -9.20
CA THR A 68 -14.75 11.33 -7.74
C THR A 68 -15.89 10.65 -6.99
N ARG A 69 -17.16 10.88 -7.39
CA ARG A 69 -18.31 10.28 -6.70
C ARG A 69 -18.38 8.76 -6.82
N ILE A 70 -18.00 8.21 -7.98
CA ILE A 70 -17.98 6.77 -8.24
C ILE A 70 -16.88 6.13 -7.40
N VAL A 71 -15.68 6.72 -7.41
CA VAL A 71 -14.50 6.23 -6.68
C VAL A 71 -14.77 6.18 -5.17
N HIS A 72 -15.46 7.16 -4.61
CA HIS A 72 -15.84 7.17 -3.20
C HIS A 72 -16.85 6.09 -2.80
N GLN A 73 -17.52 5.41 -3.75
CA GLN A 73 -18.36 4.24 -3.45
C GLN A 73 -17.58 2.92 -3.47
N ILE A 74 -16.30 2.93 -3.85
CA ILE A 74 -15.48 1.73 -4.00
C ILE A 74 -14.66 1.51 -2.73
N ASP A 75 -14.62 0.26 -2.27
CA ASP A 75 -13.71 -0.15 -1.20
C ASP A 75 -12.26 -0.18 -1.71
N PHE A 76 -11.48 0.82 -1.32
CA PHE A 76 -10.04 0.82 -1.53
C PHE A 76 -9.32 0.05 -0.41
N PRO A 77 -8.19 -0.62 -0.72
CA PRO A 77 -7.30 -1.16 0.30
C PRO A 77 -6.88 -0.04 1.26
N SER A 78 -6.65 -0.37 2.53
CA SER A 78 -6.22 0.60 3.55
C SER A 78 -4.93 1.34 3.18
N GLU A 79 -4.13 0.75 2.31
CA GLU A 79 -2.87 1.28 1.81
C GLU A 79 -3.08 2.39 0.75
N CYS A 80 -4.20 2.39 0.03
CA CYS A 80 -4.39 3.26 -1.12
C CYS A 80 -5.26 4.48 -0.78
N ASN A 81 -4.86 5.66 -1.24
CA ASN A 81 -5.67 6.86 -1.19
C ASN A 81 -6.58 6.95 -2.44
N PRO A 82 -7.91 6.93 -2.30
CA PRO A 82 -8.84 6.97 -3.43
C PRO A 82 -8.72 8.25 -4.29
N GLU A 83 -8.15 9.34 -3.78
CA GLU A 83 -7.99 10.58 -4.54
C GLU A 83 -6.73 10.59 -5.41
N THR A 84 -5.68 9.85 -5.02
CA THR A 84 -4.37 9.92 -5.69
C THR A 84 -3.91 8.59 -6.29
N ASP A 85 -4.39 7.47 -5.77
CA ASP A 85 -3.90 6.13 -6.08
C ASP A 85 -4.81 5.42 -7.07
N LEU A 86 -5.12 6.15 -8.15
CA LEU A 86 -6.12 5.76 -9.14
C LEU A 86 -5.70 4.55 -9.98
N PHE A 87 -4.42 4.18 -9.96
CA PHE A 87 -3.93 2.91 -10.54
C PHE A 87 -4.68 1.69 -9.99
N TYR A 88 -5.22 1.77 -8.76
CA TYR A 88 -6.03 0.70 -8.18
C TYR A 88 -7.35 0.47 -8.95
N LEU A 89 -7.90 1.50 -9.60
CA LEU A 89 -9.13 1.35 -10.40
C LEU A 89 -8.92 0.37 -11.55
N ALA A 90 -7.73 0.32 -12.16
CA ALA A 90 -7.42 -0.68 -13.17
C ALA A 90 -7.52 -2.12 -12.61
N ALA A 91 -6.98 -2.38 -11.42
CA ALA A 91 -7.11 -3.70 -10.78
C ALA A 91 -8.53 -4.01 -10.31
N PHE A 92 -9.24 -3.00 -9.82
CA PHE A 92 -10.64 -3.14 -9.41
C PHE A 92 -11.52 -3.55 -10.60
N VAL A 93 -11.35 -2.87 -11.73
CA VAL A 93 -12.15 -3.08 -12.94
C VAL A 93 -11.72 -4.34 -13.70
N TYR A 94 -10.40 -4.59 -13.81
CA TYR A 94 -9.80 -5.65 -14.62
C TYR A 94 -8.98 -6.65 -13.79
N PRO A 95 -9.57 -7.32 -12.78
CA PRO A 95 -8.79 -8.17 -11.84
C PRO A 95 -8.10 -9.37 -12.52
N GLU A 96 -8.61 -9.82 -13.67
CA GLU A 96 -7.99 -10.92 -14.43
C GLU A 96 -6.78 -10.50 -15.26
N GLN A 97 -6.65 -9.21 -15.59
CA GLN A 97 -5.56 -8.67 -16.41
C GLN A 97 -4.55 -7.89 -15.56
N ILE A 98 -5.06 -7.05 -14.64
CA ILE A 98 -4.26 -6.20 -13.77
C ILE A 98 -4.32 -6.74 -12.34
N ARG A 99 -3.27 -7.46 -11.95
CA ARG A 99 -3.07 -7.91 -10.56
C ARG A 99 -2.05 -7.05 -9.86
N ILE A 100 -2.49 -6.32 -8.83
CA ILE A 100 -1.60 -5.58 -7.94
C ILE A 100 -1.37 -6.45 -6.71
N SER A 101 -0.16 -6.96 -6.54
CA SER A 101 0.17 -7.73 -5.35
C SER A 101 0.19 -6.83 -4.11
N LYS A 102 -0.19 -7.40 -2.96
CA LYS A 102 -0.11 -6.70 -1.66
C LYS A 102 1.30 -6.10 -1.45
N ARG A 103 2.35 -6.86 -1.77
CA ARG A 103 3.74 -6.38 -1.72
C ARG A 103 3.95 -5.08 -2.48
N LYS A 104 3.44 -4.95 -3.72
CA LYS A 104 3.56 -3.70 -4.50
C LYS A 104 2.82 -2.54 -3.84
N GLN A 105 1.65 -2.77 -3.26
CA GLN A 105 0.87 -1.74 -2.55
C GLN A 105 1.62 -1.23 -1.32
N VAL A 106 2.18 -2.14 -0.52
CA VAL A 106 2.97 -1.79 0.67
C VAL A 106 4.19 -0.96 0.30
N LEU A 107 4.95 -1.40 -0.71
CA LEU A 107 6.13 -0.67 -1.20
C LEU A 107 5.77 0.72 -1.72
N PHE A 108 4.68 0.84 -2.49
CA PHE A 108 4.22 2.11 -3.01
C PHE A 108 3.91 3.13 -1.89
N VAL A 109 3.23 2.70 -0.82
CA VAL A 109 2.99 3.55 0.35
C VAL A 109 4.29 3.92 1.04
N TYR A 110 5.15 2.93 1.26
CA TYR A 110 6.40 3.14 1.98
C TYR A 110 7.31 4.13 1.26
N GLU A 111 7.47 4.00 -0.05
CA GLU A 111 8.23 4.93 -0.89
C GLU A 111 7.66 6.34 -0.83
N LYS A 112 6.34 6.50 -0.84
CA LYS A 112 5.71 7.83 -0.69
C LYS A 112 6.00 8.45 0.67
N VAL A 113 6.05 7.66 1.74
CA VAL A 113 6.41 8.15 3.08
C VAL A 113 7.89 8.56 3.13
N LEU A 114 8.79 7.74 2.58
CA LEU A 114 10.23 8.05 2.51
C LEU A 114 10.51 9.31 1.67
N GLN A 115 9.78 9.50 0.57
CA GLN A 115 9.89 10.69 -0.29
C GLN A 115 9.22 11.94 0.31
N GLY A 116 8.56 11.83 1.48
CA GLY A 116 7.82 12.92 2.10
C GLY A 116 6.52 13.32 1.39
N LYS A 117 6.10 12.57 0.36
CA LYS A 117 4.81 12.76 -0.33
C LYS A 117 3.64 12.41 0.58
N LEU A 118 3.84 11.44 1.48
CA LEU A 118 2.95 11.14 2.60
C LEU A 118 3.63 11.54 3.92
N LYS A 119 2.98 12.40 4.72
CA LYS A 119 3.52 12.84 6.01
C LYS A 119 3.59 11.71 7.05
N LYS A 120 2.66 10.76 6.98
CA LYS A 120 2.51 9.62 7.90
C LYS A 120 1.96 8.42 7.11
N PHE A 121 2.16 7.22 7.65
CA PHE A 121 1.52 6.02 7.12
C PHE A 121 -0.01 6.12 7.20
N PRO A 122 -0.74 5.48 6.26
CA PRO A 122 -2.19 5.36 6.35
C PRO A 122 -2.68 4.76 7.66
N LYS A 123 -3.90 5.11 8.06
CA LYS A 123 -4.51 4.56 9.26
C LYS A 123 -4.61 3.03 9.13
N ASN A 124 -4.19 2.32 10.17
CA ASN A 124 -4.13 0.86 10.25
C ASN A 124 -3.05 0.16 9.40
N PHE A 125 -2.17 0.88 8.70
CA PHE A 125 -1.10 0.27 7.90
C PHE A 125 -0.20 -0.67 8.71
N PHE A 126 0.06 -0.35 9.97
CA PHE A 126 0.77 -1.20 10.93
C PHE A 126 -0.09 -1.61 12.14
N LEU A 127 -1.42 -1.59 12.02
CA LEU A 127 -2.34 -1.94 13.13
C LEU A 127 -3.44 -2.94 12.72
N SER A 128 -3.53 -3.34 11.46
CA SER A 128 -4.49 -4.35 10.97
C SER A 128 -3.89 -5.75 10.97
N GLY A 129 -4.66 -6.77 10.55
CA GLY A 129 -4.17 -8.15 10.42
C GLY A 129 -2.97 -8.32 9.48
N ASP A 130 -2.67 -7.32 8.65
CA ASP A 130 -1.51 -7.32 7.74
C ASP A 130 -0.30 -6.55 8.31
N ALA A 131 -0.34 -6.11 9.57
CA ALA A 131 0.67 -5.21 10.15
C ALA A 131 2.10 -5.78 10.11
N GLU A 132 2.26 -7.04 10.50
CA GLU A 132 3.55 -7.74 10.45
C GLU A 132 4.04 -7.84 9.01
N TYR A 133 3.25 -8.40 8.11
CA TYR A 133 3.58 -8.52 6.68
C TYR A 133 3.99 -7.17 6.05
N ASN A 134 3.27 -6.09 6.37
CA ASN A 134 3.61 -4.75 5.91
C ASN A 134 4.97 -4.30 6.47
N LEU A 135 5.26 -4.57 7.75
CA LEU A 135 6.56 -4.27 8.36
C LEU A 135 7.69 -5.07 7.72
N GLU A 136 7.49 -6.36 7.47
CA GLU A 136 8.49 -7.23 6.83
C GLU A 136 8.92 -6.68 5.46
N ILE A 137 7.94 -6.31 4.63
CA ILE A 137 8.21 -5.74 3.31
C ILE A 137 8.96 -4.41 3.42
N CYS A 138 8.53 -3.52 4.32
CA CYS A 138 9.18 -2.21 4.50
C CYS A 138 10.61 -2.38 5.03
N LEU A 139 10.83 -3.26 5.99
CA LEU A 139 12.14 -3.54 6.57
C LEU A 139 13.07 -4.16 5.54
N ALA A 140 12.60 -5.18 4.82
CA ALA A 140 13.37 -5.80 3.75
C ALA A 140 13.77 -4.77 2.67
N TYR A 141 12.85 -3.89 2.27
CA TYR A 141 13.18 -2.79 1.36
C TYR A 141 14.27 -1.89 1.94
N ALA A 142 14.12 -1.44 3.20
CA ALA A 142 15.07 -0.54 3.84
C ALA A 142 16.47 -1.14 3.91
N LEU A 143 16.58 -2.40 4.34
CA LEU A 143 17.85 -3.12 4.46
C LEU A 143 18.53 -3.29 3.10
N ASN A 144 17.77 -3.64 2.05
CA ASN A 144 18.33 -3.83 0.71
C ASN A 144 18.74 -2.52 0.02
N HIS A 145 18.07 -1.41 0.31
CA HIS A 145 18.34 -0.12 -0.34
C HIS A 145 19.31 0.79 0.42
N PHE A 146 19.33 0.70 1.76
CA PHE A 146 20.10 1.61 2.61
C PHE A 146 21.05 0.88 3.56
N GLY A 147 20.92 -0.43 3.71
CA GLY A 147 21.86 -1.26 4.44
C GLY A 147 23.12 -1.54 3.62
N ASN A 148 24.21 -1.86 4.31
CA ASN A 148 25.44 -2.32 3.70
C ASN A 148 25.97 -3.49 4.52
N PHE A 149 25.46 -4.69 4.25
CA PHE A 149 25.76 -5.91 5.00
C PHE A 149 26.33 -6.97 4.07
N HIS A 150 27.37 -7.65 4.52
CA HIS A 150 28.13 -8.61 3.73
C HIS A 150 27.96 -10.05 4.24
N SER A 151 27.33 -10.21 5.40
CA SER A 151 27.01 -11.51 5.98
C SER A 151 25.74 -11.47 6.82
N VAL A 152 25.16 -12.65 7.05
CA VAL A 152 24.02 -12.82 7.96
C VAL A 152 24.41 -12.44 9.39
N GLU A 153 25.61 -12.81 9.84
CA GLU A 153 26.13 -12.48 11.17
C GLU A 153 26.21 -10.96 11.38
N GLU A 154 26.67 -10.21 10.38
CA GLU A 154 26.73 -8.75 10.44
C GLU A 154 25.33 -8.16 10.63
N LEU A 155 24.32 -8.75 9.98
CA LEU A 155 22.93 -8.34 10.13
C LEU A 155 22.41 -8.59 11.55
N TYR A 156 22.65 -9.77 12.13
CA TYR A 156 22.30 -10.04 13.53
C TYR A 156 23.01 -9.09 14.50
N GLY A 157 24.31 -8.85 14.30
CA GLY A 157 25.07 -7.89 15.10
C GLY A 157 24.56 -6.46 14.99
N PHE A 158 24.12 -6.05 13.80
CA PHE A 158 23.50 -4.74 13.59
C PHE A 158 22.17 -4.60 14.35
N PHE A 159 21.30 -5.62 14.33
CA PHE A 159 20.04 -5.59 15.06
C PHE A 159 20.23 -5.65 16.59
N ALA A 160 21.31 -6.28 17.07
CA ALA A 160 21.67 -6.26 18.49
C ALA A 160 22.28 -4.92 18.96
N ASP A 161 22.82 -4.10 18.05
CA ASP A 161 23.29 -2.76 18.37
C ASP A 161 22.10 -1.77 18.43
N LYS A 162 21.53 -1.63 19.63
CA LYS A 162 20.34 -0.79 19.88
C LYS A 162 20.48 0.63 19.34
N ARG A 163 21.67 1.23 19.43
CA ARG A 163 21.89 2.61 18.97
C ARG A 163 21.85 2.69 17.45
N LYS A 164 22.61 1.83 16.76
CA LYS A 164 22.65 1.78 15.30
C LYS A 164 21.29 1.41 14.72
N PHE A 165 20.67 0.37 15.26
CA PHE A 165 19.36 -0.09 14.81
C PHE A 165 18.28 0.97 15.02
N CYS A 166 18.18 1.57 16.22
CA CYS A 166 17.17 2.61 16.47
C CYS A 166 17.38 3.84 15.58
N HIS A 167 18.63 4.21 15.29
CA HIS A 167 18.94 5.30 14.37
C HIS A 167 18.44 4.97 12.97
N PHE A 168 18.82 3.82 12.41
CA PHE A 168 18.38 3.36 11.09
C PHE A 168 16.85 3.27 10.99
N ALA A 169 16.20 2.61 11.94
CA ALA A 169 14.75 2.47 11.97
C ALA A 169 14.04 3.83 12.07
N LYS A 170 14.62 4.82 12.75
CA LYS A 170 14.06 6.17 12.83
C LYS A 170 14.21 6.93 11.52
N GLU A 171 15.39 6.89 10.91
CA GLU A 171 15.66 7.53 9.61
C GLU A 171 14.71 6.99 8.54
N HIS A 172 14.46 5.69 8.55
CA HIS A 172 13.58 5.02 7.59
C HIS A 172 12.11 4.90 8.05
N LYS A 173 11.69 5.64 9.09
CA LYS A 173 10.28 5.73 9.56
C LYS A 173 9.66 4.42 10.06
N LEU A 174 10.47 3.45 10.47
CA LEU A 174 10.02 2.14 10.99
C LEU A 174 10.14 1.99 12.51
N ILE A 175 10.72 2.96 13.23
CA ILE A 175 10.96 2.80 14.68
C ILE A 175 9.70 2.59 15.51
N GLU A 176 8.62 3.33 15.24
CA GLU A 176 7.35 3.19 15.94
C GLU A 176 6.67 1.84 15.68
N PRO A 177 6.44 1.41 14.41
CA PRO A 177 5.80 0.12 14.16
C PRO A 177 6.62 -1.06 14.67
N ILE A 178 7.96 -1.00 14.59
CA ILE A 178 8.83 -2.05 15.14
C ILE A 178 8.62 -2.20 16.65
N ARG A 179 8.61 -1.10 17.40
CA ARG A 179 8.42 -1.13 18.87
C ARG A 179 7.03 -1.59 19.30
N ASN A 180 6.03 -1.41 18.44
CA ASN A 180 4.66 -1.84 18.74
C ASN A 180 4.46 -3.33 18.49
N LEU A 181 5.21 -3.92 17.54
CA LEU A 181 5.05 -5.30 17.11
C LEU A 181 6.09 -6.24 17.74
N TYR A 182 7.27 -5.75 18.12
CA TYR A 182 8.37 -6.57 18.63
C TYR A 182 9.05 -5.93 19.83
N GLU A 183 9.34 -6.74 20.85
CA GLU A 183 10.10 -6.32 22.03
C GLU A 183 11.62 -6.30 21.75
N ASN A 184 12.07 -7.27 20.95
CA ASN A 184 13.47 -7.46 20.60
C ASN A 184 13.70 -7.32 19.08
N PRO A 185 14.52 -6.37 18.62
CA PRO A 185 14.89 -6.26 17.21
C PRO A 185 15.53 -7.53 16.63
N VAL A 186 16.29 -8.28 17.43
CA VAL A 186 16.95 -9.52 16.98
C VAL A 186 15.92 -10.61 16.65
N GLU A 187 14.83 -10.68 17.43
CA GLU A 187 13.68 -11.55 17.15
C GLU A 187 12.96 -11.13 15.87
N LEU A 188 12.73 -9.83 15.68
CA LEU A 188 12.21 -9.30 14.43
C LEU A 188 13.07 -9.75 13.24
N LEU A 189 14.39 -9.62 13.30
CA LEU A 189 15.25 -10.07 12.21
C LEU A 189 15.10 -11.58 11.97
N HIS A 190 15.21 -12.39 13.03
CA HIS A 190 15.20 -13.84 12.91
C HIS A 190 13.90 -14.35 12.29
N ASN A 191 12.76 -13.81 12.72
CA ASN A 191 11.45 -14.20 12.22
C ASN A 191 11.19 -13.74 10.78
N THR A 192 11.88 -12.68 10.32
CA THR A 192 11.67 -12.10 8.98
C THR A 192 12.67 -12.57 7.93
N LEU A 193 13.78 -13.20 8.34
CA LEU A 193 14.73 -13.80 7.42
C LEU A 193 14.15 -15.05 6.74
N PRO A 194 14.51 -15.32 5.47
CA PRO A 194 14.26 -16.63 4.86
C PRO A 194 14.87 -17.74 5.72
N SER A 195 14.19 -18.88 5.83
CA SER A 195 14.62 -20.00 6.69
C SER A 195 16.04 -20.48 6.41
N GLU A 196 16.51 -20.37 5.17
CA GLU A 196 17.87 -20.72 4.74
C GLU A 196 18.95 -19.77 5.31
N MET A 197 18.58 -18.55 5.66
CA MET A 197 19.45 -17.53 6.23
C MET A 197 19.31 -17.41 7.75
N GLN A 198 18.31 -18.08 8.35
CA GLN A 198 18.15 -18.11 9.79
C GLN A 198 19.27 -18.91 10.44
N ASN A 199 19.75 -18.44 11.59
CA ASN A 199 20.79 -19.12 12.33
C ASN A 199 20.51 -19.01 13.84
N ASP A 200 20.14 -20.13 14.45
CA ASP A 200 19.74 -20.20 15.86
C ASP A 200 20.88 -19.79 16.80
N PHE A 201 22.12 -20.12 16.46
CA PHE A 201 23.27 -19.70 17.26
C PHE A 201 23.42 -18.17 17.26
N PHE A 202 23.30 -17.52 16.10
CA PHE A 202 23.32 -16.06 16.02
C PHE A 202 22.13 -15.44 16.74
N TYR A 203 20.93 -16.01 16.58
CA TYR A 203 19.74 -15.53 17.27
C TYR A 203 19.94 -15.52 18.80
N GLU A 204 20.35 -16.64 19.39
CA GLU A 204 20.58 -16.75 20.83
C GLU A 204 21.72 -15.82 21.31
N TYR A 205 22.87 -15.84 20.61
CA TYR A 205 24.03 -15.05 20.96
C TYR A 205 23.73 -13.54 20.94
N TYR A 206 23.12 -13.05 19.86
CA TYR A 206 22.86 -11.62 19.68
C TYR A 206 21.65 -11.14 20.50
N SER A 207 20.67 -12.00 20.78
CA SER A 207 19.59 -11.69 21.73
C SER A 207 20.13 -11.52 23.15
N TYR A 208 21.07 -12.36 23.57
CA TYR A 208 21.77 -12.20 24.85
C TYR A 208 22.60 -10.90 24.91
N GLN A 209 23.35 -10.59 23.85
CA GLN A 209 24.09 -9.32 23.75
C GLN A 209 23.17 -8.10 23.81
N TYR A 210 22.04 -8.12 23.11
CA TYR A 210 21.06 -7.04 23.13
C TYR A 210 20.49 -6.81 24.53
N SER A 211 20.15 -7.88 25.25
CA SER A 211 19.56 -7.80 26.59
C SER A 211 20.57 -7.32 27.65
N LEU A 212 21.84 -7.76 27.60
CA LEU A 212 22.90 -7.20 28.44
C LEU A 212 23.07 -5.70 28.28
N ASN A 213 23.10 -5.23 27.03
CA ASN A 213 23.29 -3.81 26.70
C ASN A 213 22.03 -2.95 26.91
N SER A 214 20.88 -3.58 27.17
CA SER A 214 19.60 -2.91 27.43
C SER A 214 19.29 -2.71 28.92
N GLY A 215 19.99 -3.43 29.80
CA GLY A 215 19.84 -3.37 31.26
C GLY A 215 20.64 -2.28 31.97
N THR A 216 21.29 -1.38 31.21
CA THR A 216 22.04 -0.20 31.69
C THR A 216 21.47 1.07 31.08
#